data_AF-A0A5N4CNH7-F1
#
_entry.id   AF-A0A5N4CNH7-F1
#
_cell.length_a   1.000
_cell.length_b   1.000
_cell.length_c   1.000
_cell.angle_alpha   90.00
_cell.angle_beta   90.00
_cell.angle_gamma   90.00
#
_symmetry.space_group_name_H-M   'P 1'
#
loop_
_entity.id
_entity.type
_entity.pdbx_description
1 polymer ?
#
loop_
_entity_poly.entity_id
_entity_poly.type
_entity_poly.pdbx_seq_one_letter_code
_entity_poly.pdbx_strand_id
1 'polypeptide(L)'
;MIFLCFSHFLPGLGLTQIPQIQKTEIAFRPNDPKSYEAYVLNIVRFLEKYKDSAQKDDMIFEDCGSVPSELKERGEFNNERGERKVCRFKLEWLGNCSGLNDETYGYKDGKPCVIIKLNRVLGFKPKASPLAEPGMWMSRSRLDVALHWYEKRL
;
A
#
# COMPACT_ATOMS: atom_id res chain seq x y z
N MET A 1 4.97 -1.70 -6.42
CA MET A 1 6.18 -2.55 -6.51
C MET A 1 7.34 -1.73 -5.98
N ILE A 2 7.62 -1.85 -4.69
CA ILE A 2 8.94 -1.49 -4.15
C ILE A 2 9.76 -2.76 -4.34
N PHE A 3 10.61 -2.79 -5.36
CA PHE A 3 11.65 -3.80 -5.42
C PHE A 3 12.78 -3.29 -4.54
N LEU A 4 12.89 -3.85 -3.34
CA LEU A 4 14.16 -3.82 -2.61
C LEU A 4 15.11 -4.69 -3.43
N CYS A 5 15.97 -4.05 -4.21
CA CYS A 5 17.09 -4.71 -4.85
C CYS A 5 18.05 -5.12 -3.73
N PHE A 6 17.91 -6.36 -3.24
CA PHE A 6 19.00 -6.98 -2.51
C PHE A 6 20.11 -7.20 -3.52
N SER A 7 21.12 -6.34 -3.45
CA SER A 7 22.42 -6.52 -4.07
C SER A 7 23.12 -7.72 -3.41
N HIS A 8 22.66 -8.93 -3.73
CA HIS A 8 23.42 -10.15 -3.53
C HIS A 8 24.12 -10.49 -4.84
N PHE A 9 25.36 -10.01 -4.90
CA PHE A 9 26.30 -10.18 -5.99
C PHE A 9 26.75 -11.65 -6.03
N LEU A 10 26.20 -12.45 -6.94
CA LEU A 10 26.78 -13.74 -7.32
C LEU A 10 27.72 -13.52 -8.52
N PRO A 11 28.96 -14.00 -8.48
CA PRO A 11 29.91 -13.85 -9.58
C PRO A 11 29.60 -14.91 -10.65
N GLY A 12 29.13 -14.48 -11.81
CA GLY A 12 28.92 -15.33 -12.97
C GLY A 12 28.72 -14.48 -14.21
N LEU A 13 29.55 -14.72 -15.22
CA LEU A 13 29.66 -13.95 -16.46
C LEU A 13 28.31 -13.72 -17.16
N GLY A 14 28.13 -12.51 -17.70
CA GLY A 14 27.33 -12.30 -18.91
C GLY A 14 26.18 -11.30 -18.80
N LEU A 15 26.34 -10.21 -19.56
CA LEU A 15 25.34 -9.19 -19.93
C LEU A 15 25.08 -8.09 -18.89
N THR A 16 25.82 -7.01 -19.05
CA THR A 16 25.52 -5.66 -18.55
C THR A 16 24.18 -5.19 -19.14
N GLN A 17 23.07 -5.64 -18.58
CA GLN A 17 21.86 -4.84 -18.61
C GLN A 17 22.11 -3.68 -17.65
N ILE A 18 22.44 -2.51 -18.20
CA ILE A 18 22.43 -1.25 -17.45
C ILE A 18 21.00 -1.10 -16.92
N PRO A 19 20.73 -1.24 -15.61
CA PRO A 19 19.39 -0.99 -15.12
C PRO A 19 19.13 0.50 -15.36
N GLN A 20 18.12 0.79 -16.19
CA GLN A 20 17.54 2.13 -16.26
C GLN A 20 17.19 2.52 -14.82
N ILE A 21 17.94 3.45 -14.24
CA ILE A 21 17.66 4.04 -12.93
C ILE A 21 16.30 4.70 -13.07
N GLN A 22 15.25 3.97 -12.73
CA GLN A 22 13.93 4.53 -12.53
C GLN A 22 14.07 5.42 -11.30
N LYS A 23 14.20 6.74 -11.52
CA LYS A 23 14.34 7.72 -10.45
C LYS A 23 13.23 7.51 -9.43
N THR A 24 13.57 6.98 -8.27
CA THR A 24 12.71 6.91 -7.08
C THR A 24 12.72 8.25 -6.33
N GLU A 25 12.72 9.36 -7.07
CA GLU A 25 12.87 10.70 -6.55
C GLU A 25 11.54 11.46 -6.72
N ILE A 26 11.06 12.05 -5.63
CA ILE A 26 9.92 12.96 -5.64
C ILE A 26 10.50 14.38 -5.56
N ALA A 27 10.41 15.13 -6.65
CA ALA A 27 10.92 16.49 -6.74
C ALA A 27 9.79 17.42 -7.21
N PHE A 28 9.42 18.39 -6.38
CA PHE A 28 8.36 19.34 -6.67
C PHE A 28 8.61 20.66 -5.94
N ARG A 29 7.85 21.70 -6.30
CA ARG A 29 7.87 23.00 -5.65
C ARG A 29 6.52 23.22 -4.94
N PRO A 30 6.49 23.36 -3.61
CA PRO A 30 5.22 23.56 -2.88
C PRO A 30 4.44 24.79 -3.37
N ASN A 31 5.15 25.83 -3.82
CA ASN A 31 4.55 27.07 -4.32
C ASN A 31 4.02 26.98 -5.76
N ASP A 32 4.27 25.88 -6.48
CA ASP A 32 3.82 25.69 -7.87
C ASP A 32 2.93 24.44 -7.96
N PRO A 33 1.58 24.61 -7.96
CA PRO A 33 0.64 23.49 -8.02
C PRO A 33 0.83 22.55 -9.20
N LYS A 34 1.29 23.08 -10.35
CA LYS A 34 1.54 22.26 -11.54
C LYS A 34 2.71 21.30 -11.35
N SER A 35 3.66 21.63 -10.46
CA SER A 35 4.83 20.80 -10.20
C SER A 35 4.50 19.48 -9.51
N TYR A 36 3.38 19.40 -8.77
CA TYR A 36 2.97 18.19 -8.05
C TYR A 36 1.63 17.60 -8.48
N GLU A 37 0.93 18.21 -9.44
CA GLU A 37 -0.34 17.74 -9.98
C GLU A 37 -0.30 16.26 -10.40
N ALA A 38 0.77 15.84 -11.10
CA ALA A 38 0.93 14.47 -11.53
C ALA A 38 1.02 13.47 -10.36
N TYR A 39 1.67 13.85 -9.25
CA TYR A 39 1.76 13.00 -8.07
C TYR A 39 0.41 12.88 -7.37
N VAL A 40 -0.28 14.00 -7.17
CA VAL A 40 -1.63 14.02 -6.58
C VAL A 40 -2.59 13.17 -7.40
N LEU A 41 -2.60 13.34 -8.73
CA LEU A 41 -3.44 12.56 -9.64
C LEU A 41 -3.18 11.05 -9.52
N ASN A 42 -1.92 10.65 -9.39
CA ASN A 42 -1.55 9.24 -9.21
C ASN A 42 -2.07 8.69 -7.87
N ILE A 43 -2.00 9.48 -6.80
CA ILE A 43 -2.55 9.10 -5.49
C ILE A 43 -4.08 8.98 -5.58
N VAL A 44 -4.77 9.97 -6.15
CA VAL A 44 -6.24 9.96 -6.33
C VAL A 44 -6.68 8.72 -7.11
N ARG A 45 -6.06 8.46 -8.28
CA ARG A 45 -6.36 7.28 -9.10
C ARG A 45 -6.08 5.98 -8.35
N PHE A 46 -5.03 5.95 -7.53
CA PHE A 46 -4.72 4.80 -6.70
C PHE A 46 -5.77 4.59 -5.59
N LEU A 47 -6.29 5.65 -4.99
CA LEU A 47 -7.26 5.61 -3.89
C LEU A 47 -8.71 5.42 -4.34
N GLU A 48 -9.03 5.65 -5.61
CA GLU A 48 -10.40 5.52 -6.16
C GLU A 48 -11.07 4.19 -5.82
N LYS A 49 -10.33 3.09 -5.94
CA LYS A 49 -10.77 1.71 -5.63
C LYS A 49 -10.98 1.43 -4.14
N TYR A 50 -10.54 2.33 -3.25
CA TYR A 50 -10.69 2.23 -1.81
C TYR A 50 -11.78 3.16 -1.25
N LYS A 51 -12.49 3.90 -2.11
CA LYS A 51 -13.68 4.65 -1.69
C LYS A 51 -14.78 3.71 -1.22
N ASP A 52 -15.60 4.17 -0.29
CA ASP A 52 -16.74 3.40 0.23
C ASP A 52 -17.73 3.03 -0.89
N SER A 53 -17.84 3.88 -1.92
CA SER A 53 -18.64 3.61 -3.12
C SER A 53 -18.16 2.40 -3.93
N ALA A 54 -16.86 2.14 -3.95
CA ALA A 54 -16.27 0.99 -4.65
C ALA A 54 -16.37 -0.31 -3.85
N GLN A 55 -16.59 -0.22 -2.53
CA GLN A 55 -16.60 -1.35 -1.60
C GLN A 55 -18.01 -1.65 -1.06
N LYS A 56 -19.09 -1.30 -1.79
CA LYS A 56 -20.47 -1.44 -1.29
C LYS A 56 -21.00 -2.88 -1.22
N ASP A 57 -20.51 -3.77 -2.07
CA ASP A 57 -21.06 -5.12 -2.23
C ASP A 57 -20.69 -6.05 -1.07
N ASP A 58 -21.64 -6.37 -0.20
CA ASP A 58 -21.47 -7.25 0.96
C ASP A 58 -21.27 -8.74 0.63
N MET A 59 -21.54 -9.15 -0.61
CA MET A 59 -21.22 -10.50 -1.08
C MET A 59 -19.72 -10.65 -1.30
N ILE A 60 -19.06 -9.56 -1.70
CA ILE A 60 -17.65 -9.49 -2.06
C ILE A 60 -16.80 -8.97 -0.91
N PHE A 61 -17.29 -7.98 -0.17
CA PHE A 61 -16.54 -7.26 0.86
C PHE A 61 -17.03 -7.63 2.26
N GLU A 62 -16.10 -7.74 3.21
CA GLU A 62 -16.40 -7.95 4.62
C GLU A 62 -15.64 -6.94 5.50
N ASP A 63 -16.21 -6.59 6.64
CA ASP A 63 -15.49 -5.82 7.66
C ASP A 63 -14.55 -6.72 8.46
N CYS A 64 -13.28 -6.34 8.52
CA CYS A 64 -12.23 -7.07 9.23
C CYS A 64 -11.85 -6.45 10.57
N GLY A 65 -12.65 -5.51 11.06
CA GLY A 65 -12.37 -4.74 12.27
C GLY A 65 -11.50 -3.50 11.99
N SER A 66 -11.37 -2.64 13.00
CA SER A 66 -10.56 -1.41 12.96
C SER A 66 -9.14 -1.60 13.48
N VAL A 67 -8.84 -2.77 14.05
CA VAL A 67 -7.53 -3.11 14.61
C VAL A 67 -6.94 -4.31 13.86
N PRO A 68 -5.61 -4.34 13.66
CA PRO A 68 -4.96 -5.51 13.07
C PRO A 68 -5.25 -6.77 13.90
N SER A 69 -5.90 -7.75 13.26
CA SER A 69 -6.19 -9.05 13.86
C SER A 69 -5.22 -10.12 13.35
N GLU A 70 -5.35 -11.34 13.86
CA GLU A 70 -4.72 -12.50 13.27
C GLU A 70 -5.13 -12.71 11.81
N LEU A 71 -4.31 -13.46 11.08
CA LEU A 71 -4.53 -13.76 9.67
C LEU A 71 -5.87 -14.51 9.48
N LYS A 72 -6.73 -13.99 8.61
CA LYS A 72 -7.97 -14.67 8.22
C LYS A 72 -7.71 -15.71 7.14
N GLU A 73 -7.75 -17.00 7.50
CA GLU A 73 -7.64 -18.09 6.54
C GLU A 73 -8.98 -18.33 5.83
N ARG A 74 -8.98 -18.22 4.49
CA ARG A 74 -10.20 -18.37 3.65
C ARG A 74 -10.33 -19.75 3.01
N GLY A 75 -9.73 -20.76 3.62
CA GLY A 75 -9.71 -22.14 3.13
C GLY A 75 -8.69 -22.39 2.01
N GLU A 76 -8.77 -23.60 1.45
CA GLU A 76 -7.86 -24.10 0.40
C GLU A 76 -8.05 -23.38 -0.92
N PHE A 77 -6.98 -23.23 -1.71
CA PHE A 77 -6.93 -22.56 -3.02
C PHE A 77 -7.63 -23.37 -4.13
N ASN A 78 -8.79 -23.92 -3.84
CA ASN A 78 -9.64 -24.61 -4.78
C ASN A 78 -10.85 -23.72 -5.15
N ASN A 79 -11.49 -24.03 -6.27
CA ASN A 79 -12.66 -23.28 -6.75
C ASN A 79 -13.98 -23.72 -6.08
N GLU A 80 -13.92 -24.57 -5.06
CA GLU A 80 -15.10 -25.22 -4.47
C GLU A 80 -15.93 -24.25 -3.61
N ARG A 81 -15.30 -23.21 -3.06
CA ARG A 81 -15.94 -22.23 -2.15
C ARG A 81 -16.39 -20.94 -2.83
N GLY A 82 -16.25 -20.84 -4.15
CA GLY A 82 -16.61 -19.64 -4.91
C GLY A 82 -15.74 -18.42 -4.60
N GLU A 83 -16.26 -17.23 -4.94
CA GLU A 83 -15.55 -15.97 -4.78
C GLU A 83 -15.33 -15.64 -3.29
N ARG A 84 -14.06 -15.55 -2.87
CA ARG A 84 -13.72 -15.27 -1.48
C ARG A 84 -13.95 -13.81 -1.13
N LYS A 85 -14.53 -13.57 0.05
CA LYS A 85 -14.69 -12.22 0.59
C LYS A 85 -13.35 -11.51 0.78
N VAL A 86 -13.37 -10.20 0.65
CA VAL A 86 -12.21 -9.31 0.76
C VAL A 86 -12.41 -8.35 1.92
N CYS A 87 -11.38 -8.14 2.74
CA CYS A 87 -11.43 -7.16 3.81
C CYS A 87 -11.59 -5.74 3.25
N ARG A 88 -12.58 -5.01 3.77
CA ARG A 88 -12.74 -3.57 3.50
C ARG A 88 -11.53 -2.82 4.05
N PHE A 89 -11.08 -1.84 3.28
CA PHE A 89 -10.05 -0.89 3.70
C PHE A 89 -10.62 0.52 3.65
N LYS A 90 -10.66 1.20 4.79
CA LYS A 90 -11.22 2.55 4.90
C LYS A 90 -10.14 3.59 4.66
N LEU A 91 -10.44 4.60 3.84
CA LEU A 91 -9.52 5.71 3.58
C LEU A 91 -9.13 6.45 4.86
N GLU A 92 -10.03 6.49 5.85
CA GLU A 92 -9.81 7.06 7.18
C GLU A 92 -8.56 6.50 7.89
N TRP A 93 -8.18 5.24 7.61
CA TRP A 93 -7.00 4.61 8.21
C TRP A 93 -5.68 5.22 7.70
N LEU A 94 -5.71 5.98 6.60
CA LEU A 94 -4.56 6.76 6.11
C LEU A 94 -4.41 8.10 6.86
N GLY A 95 -5.29 8.41 7.81
CA GLY A 95 -5.27 9.65 8.58
C GLY A 95 -5.33 10.89 7.67
N ASN A 96 -4.36 11.79 7.84
CA ASN A 96 -4.29 13.03 7.08
C ASN A 96 -3.97 12.82 5.58
N CYS A 97 -3.48 11.64 5.21
CA CYS A 97 -3.15 11.28 3.82
C CYS A 97 -4.31 10.60 3.07
N SER A 98 -5.51 10.61 3.66
CA SER A 98 -6.71 9.97 3.11
C SER A 98 -7.30 10.69 1.90
N GLY A 99 -6.98 11.97 1.71
CA GLY A 99 -7.64 12.83 0.72
C GLY A 99 -9.00 13.38 1.18
N LEU A 100 -9.44 13.07 2.41
CA LEU A 100 -10.73 13.55 2.94
C LEU A 100 -10.64 14.98 3.47
N ASN A 101 -9.53 15.31 4.13
CA ASN A 101 -9.29 16.66 4.69
C ASN A 101 -8.39 17.52 3.79
N ASP A 102 -7.49 16.88 3.05
CA ASP A 102 -6.54 17.54 2.15
C ASP A 102 -6.43 16.78 0.83
N GLU A 103 -6.97 17.37 -0.23
CA GLU A 103 -6.93 16.82 -1.59
C GLU A 103 -5.53 16.91 -2.23
N THR A 104 -4.60 17.67 -1.62
CA THR A 104 -3.23 17.81 -2.10
C THR A 104 -2.26 16.83 -1.44
N TYR A 105 -2.72 15.99 -0.50
CA TYR A 105 -1.91 14.95 0.14
C TYR A 105 -0.57 15.48 0.70
N GLY A 106 -0.60 16.67 1.33
CA GLY A 106 0.52 17.34 1.96
C GLY A 106 1.52 18.00 0.99
N TYR A 107 1.29 17.93 -0.33
CA TYR A 107 2.18 18.56 -1.32
C TYR A 107 2.15 20.09 -1.24
N LYS A 108 0.99 20.70 -0.95
CA LYS A 108 0.88 22.16 -0.79
C LYS A 108 1.71 22.68 0.39
N ASP A 109 1.79 21.90 1.46
CA ASP A 109 2.52 22.26 2.69
C ASP A 109 3.99 21.85 2.66
N GLY A 110 4.47 21.28 1.54
CA GLY A 110 5.83 20.77 1.41
C GLY A 110 6.11 19.50 2.23
N LYS A 111 5.07 18.81 2.69
CA LYS A 111 5.14 17.56 3.47
C LYS A 111 4.35 16.46 2.75
N PRO A 112 4.86 15.93 1.62
CA PRO A 112 4.10 15.03 0.77
C PRO A 112 3.83 13.69 1.48
N CYS A 113 2.61 13.17 1.31
CA CYS A 113 2.23 11.85 1.76
C CYS A 113 2.77 10.77 0.81
N VAL A 114 3.41 9.74 1.37
CA VAL A 114 3.90 8.58 0.61
C VAL A 114 3.14 7.34 1.06
N ILE A 115 2.30 6.82 0.17
CA ILE A 115 1.52 5.61 0.42
C ILE A 115 2.33 4.38 0.01
N ILE A 116 2.62 3.51 0.97
CA ILE A 116 3.36 2.27 0.74
C ILE A 116 2.38 1.12 0.52
N LYS A 117 2.57 0.37 -0.57
CA LYS A 117 1.79 -0.82 -0.88
C LYS A 117 2.69 -2.05 -0.95
N LEU A 118 2.32 -3.08 -0.20
CA LEU A 118 2.93 -4.40 -0.29
C LEU A 118 2.53 -5.11 -1.59
N ASN A 119 3.48 -5.86 -2.17
CA ASN A 119 3.20 -6.70 -3.32
C ASN A 119 2.29 -7.86 -2.89
N ARG A 120 1.32 -8.19 -3.73
CA ARG A 120 0.39 -9.29 -3.48
C ARG A 120 1.04 -10.60 -3.91
N VAL A 121 1.16 -11.55 -2.98
CA VAL A 121 1.71 -12.90 -3.20
C VAL A 121 0.69 -13.93 -2.69
N LEU A 122 0.33 -14.89 -3.54
CA LEU A 122 -0.65 -15.94 -3.16
C LEU A 122 -0.10 -16.81 -2.03
N GLY A 123 -0.91 -17.04 -0.99
CA GLY A 123 -0.52 -17.85 0.16
C GLY A 123 0.60 -17.29 1.03
N PHE A 124 1.04 -16.04 0.78
CA PHE A 124 2.02 -15.40 1.63
C PHE A 124 1.39 -15.08 3.00
N LYS A 125 2.09 -15.40 4.08
CA LYS A 125 1.68 -15.08 5.44
C LYS A 125 2.75 -14.17 6.04
N PRO A 126 2.48 -12.86 6.19
CA PRO A 126 3.46 -11.94 6.75
C PRO A 126 3.72 -12.34 8.20
N LYS A 127 5.00 -12.53 8.56
CA LYS A 127 5.42 -12.73 9.95
C LYS A 127 5.99 -11.42 10.47
N ALA A 128 5.47 -10.95 11.60
CA ALA A 128 6.08 -9.83 12.31
C ALA A 128 7.48 -10.25 12.80
N SER A 129 8.42 -9.31 12.79
CA SER A 129 9.71 -9.52 13.46
C SER A 129 9.45 -9.74 14.95
N PRO A 130 10.11 -10.72 15.61
CA PRO A 130 9.93 -10.96 17.05
C PRO A 130 10.35 -9.78 17.94
N LEU A 131 11.02 -8.76 17.37
CA LEU A 131 11.35 -7.49 18.03
C LEU A 131 10.23 -6.44 17.95
N ALA A 132 9.12 -6.73 17.26
CA ALA A 132 7.95 -5.87 17.24
C ALA A 132 7.10 -6.18 18.47
N GLU A 133 7.17 -5.31 19.48
CA GLU A 133 6.31 -5.42 20.66
C GLU A 133 4.83 -5.29 20.27
N PRO A 134 3.91 -6.00 20.95
CA PRO A 134 2.47 -5.82 20.75
C PRO A 134 2.09 -4.35 20.98
N GLY A 135 1.70 -3.66 19.91
CA GLY A 135 1.33 -2.24 19.95
C GLY A 135 2.35 -1.28 19.31
N MET A 136 3.53 -1.74 18.90
CA MET A 136 4.50 -0.90 18.19
C MET A 136 4.33 -0.99 16.67
N TRP A 137 3.18 -0.55 16.16
CA TRP A 137 3.01 -0.25 14.74
C TRP A 137 3.42 1.21 14.49
N MET A 138 4.60 1.38 13.89
CA MET A 138 5.05 2.58 13.17
C MET A 138 4.90 3.95 13.88
N SER A 139 5.22 4.04 15.17
CA SER A 139 5.27 5.36 15.86
C SER A 139 6.62 6.08 15.73
N ARG A 140 7.60 5.54 15.00
CA ARG A 140 8.99 6.07 14.98
C ARG A 140 9.59 6.42 13.63
N SER A 141 8.76 6.58 12.60
CA SER A 141 9.16 7.20 11.34
C SER A 141 8.25 8.38 11.07
N ARG A 142 8.81 9.54 10.66
CA ARG A 142 8.07 10.70 10.10
C ARG A 142 7.37 10.38 8.77
N LEU A 143 7.03 9.11 8.56
CA LEU A 143 6.41 8.53 7.39
C LEU A 143 5.31 7.64 7.95
N ASP A 144 4.07 8.10 7.84
CA ASP A 144 2.88 7.34 8.18
C ASP A 144 2.72 6.21 7.16
N VAL A 145 3.34 5.06 7.44
CA VAL A 145 3.33 3.91 6.55
C VAL A 145 2.11 3.04 6.86
N ALA A 146 1.04 3.20 6.08
CA ALA A 146 -0.09 2.28 6.14
C ALA A 146 0.25 0.97 5.40
N LEU A 147 0.58 -0.08 6.15
CA LEU A 147 0.70 -1.44 5.61
C LEU A 147 -0.69 -2.07 5.59
N HIS A 148 -1.26 -2.36 4.41
CA HIS A 148 -2.32 -3.36 4.35
C HIS A 148 -2.29 -4.26 3.10
N TRP A 149 -2.67 -5.50 3.37
CA TRP A 149 -2.65 -6.68 2.53
C TRP A 149 -3.96 -6.78 1.75
N TYR A 150 -3.89 -6.94 0.43
CA TYR A 150 -5.07 -7.17 -0.40
C TYR A 150 -5.04 -8.60 -0.94
N GLU A 151 -5.98 -9.43 -0.51
CA GLU A 151 -6.20 -10.78 -1.03
C GLU A 151 -7.33 -10.73 -2.06
N LYS A 152 -7.05 -10.82 -3.38
CA LYS A 152 -8.13 -11.09 -4.36
C LYS A 152 -8.52 -12.57 -4.34
N ARG A 153 -9.83 -12.83 -4.42
CA ARG A 153 -10.53 -13.28 -5.63
C ARG A 153 -9.71 -14.22 -6.54
N LEU A 154 -9.94 -15.51 -6.38
CA LEU A 154 -10.10 -16.44 -7.49
C LEU A 154 -11.52 -16.26 -8.03
#